data_AF-A0A3N4IKS9-F1
#
_entry.id   AF-A0A3N4IKS9-F1
#
_cell.length_a   1.000
_cell.length_b   1.000
_cell.length_c   1.000
_cell.angle_alpha   90.00
_cell.angle_beta   90.00
_cell.angle_gamma   90.00
#
_symmetry.space_group_name_H-M   'P 1'
#
loop_
_entity.id
_entity.type
_entity.pdbx_description
1 polymer ?
#
loop_
_entity_poly.entity_id
_entity_poly.type
_entity_poly.pdbx_seq_one_letter_code
_entity_poly.pdbx_strand_id
1 'polypeptide(L)'
;MSDSEQEQDLNDEKFTVIESNDGFEYVVIKSYALEASKMLKGMLDKESPFIEAQENRVRITDFTGSVIEQICLYFYYKHKYKGETVVPTMEIPVDLLLQMLIASDYFAC
;
A
#
# COMPACT_ATOMS: atom_id res chain seq x y z
N MET A 1 25.25 -12.99 -12.25
CA MET A 1 24.30 -12.21 -11.44
C MET A 1 25.00 -11.98 -10.12
N SER A 2 25.25 -10.73 -9.77
CA SER A 2 25.96 -10.34 -8.56
C SER A 2 25.08 -10.59 -7.33
N ASP A 3 25.67 -10.85 -6.16
CA ASP A 3 24.92 -11.07 -4.92
C ASP A 3 23.95 -9.91 -4.60
N SER A 4 24.30 -8.68 -5.02
CA SER A 4 23.46 -7.48 -4.94
C SER A 4 22.21 -7.50 -5.82
N GLU A 5 22.24 -8.15 -6.99
CA GLU A 5 21.08 -8.25 -7.88
C GLU A 5 20.06 -9.25 -7.32
N GLN A 6 20.53 -10.33 -6.69
CA GLN A 6 19.64 -11.34 -6.07
C GLN A 6 18.93 -10.82 -4.81
N GLU A 7 19.61 -9.99 -4.03
CA GLU A 7 19.05 -9.39 -2.81
C GLU A 7 18.00 -8.31 -3.12
N GLN A 8 18.16 -7.61 -4.25
CA GLN A 8 17.20 -6.62 -4.73
C GLN A 8 15.91 -7.27 -5.25
N ASP A 9 16.02 -8.35 -6.04
CA ASP A 9 14.86 -9.12 -6.51
C ASP A 9 14.02 -9.67 -5.33
N LEU A 10 14.67 -10.19 -4.28
CA LEU A 10 13.98 -10.68 -3.08
C LEU A 10 13.23 -9.58 -2.33
N ASN A 11 13.77 -8.37 -2.31
CA ASN A 11 13.12 -7.22 -1.70
C ASN A 11 11.93 -6.74 -2.54
N ASP A 12 12.02 -6.81 -3.87
CA ASP A 12 10.95 -6.43 -4.79
C ASP A 12 9.75 -7.40 -4.79
N GLU A 13 9.99 -8.65 -4.39
CA GLU A 13 8.90 -9.59 -4.13
C GLU A 13 8.20 -9.33 -2.79
N LYS A 14 8.93 -8.84 -1.79
CA LYS A 14 8.44 -8.75 -0.41
C LYS A 14 7.83 -7.40 -0.07
N PHE A 15 8.42 -6.32 -0.55
CA PHE A 15 8.02 -4.95 -0.22
C PHE A 15 7.58 -4.22 -1.48
N THR A 16 6.87 -3.11 -1.31
CA THR A 16 6.57 -2.15 -2.38
C THR A 16 6.57 -0.75 -1.78
N VAL A 17 6.81 0.26 -2.61
CA VAL A 17 6.85 1.66 -2.19
C VAL A 17 5.60 2.37 -2.69
N ILE A 18 4.92 3.08 -1.78
CA ILE A 18 3.82 3.98 -2.11
C ILE A 18 4.30 5.41 -1.87
N GLU A 19 4.33 6.24 -2.90
CA GLU A 19 4.69 7.66 -2.82
C GLU A 19 3.41 8.51 -2.77
N SER A 20 3.31 9.42 -1.80
CA SER A 20 2.22 10.39 -1.69
C SER A 20 2.47 11.65 -2.55
N ASN A 21 1.48 12.51 -2.69
CA ASN A 21 1.56 13.68 -3.56
C ASN A 21 2.56 14.76 -3.08
N ASP A 22 2.86 14.76 -1.79
CA ASP A 22 3.80 15.64 -1.09
C ASP A 22 5.20 15.01 -0.94
N GLY A 23 5.43 13.87 -1.59
CA GLY A 23 6.76 13.26 -1.74
C GLY A 23 7.21 12.38 -0.59
N PHE A 24 6.30 11.97 0.30
CA PHE A 24 6.61 10.95 1.31
C PHE A 24 6.53 9.55 0.70
N GLU A 25 7.44 8.68 1.09
CA GLU A 25 7.51 7.30 0.62
C GLU A 25 7.24 6.33 1.77
N TYR A 26 6.32 5.39 1.53
CA TYR A 26 5.91 4.38 2.49
C TYR A 26 6.28 3.00 1.98
N VAL A 27 7.22 2.34 2.67
CA VAL A 27 7.61 0.96 2.38
C VAL A 27 6.64 0.03 3.11
N VAL A 28 5.87 -0.75 2.34
CA VAL A 28 4.87 -1.68 2.90
C VAL A 28 5.13 -3.11 2.45
N ILE A 29 4.66 -4.08 3.23
CA ILE A 29 4.68 -5.49 2.84
C ILE A 29 3.72 -5.66 1.65
N LYS A 30 4.27 -6.04 0.50
CA LYS A 30 3.54 -6.10 -0.78
C LYS A 30 2.30 -6.98 -0.67
N SER A 31 2.44 -8.18 -0.10
CA SER A 31 1.31 -9.11 0.05
C SER A 31 0.14 -8.53 0.86
N TYR A 32 0.40 -7.69 1.87
CA TYR A 32 -0.66 -7.09 2.69
C TYR A 32 -1.39 -5.99 1.92
N ALA A 33 -0.64 -5.17 1.17
CA ALA A 33 -1.20 -4.14 0.32
C ALA A 33 -2.07 -4.74 -0.80
N LEU A 34 -1.60 -5.79 -1.48
CA LEU A 34 -2.34 -6.47 -2.54
C LEU A 34 -3.57 -7.22 -2.04
N GLU A 35 -3.51 -7.75 -0.82
CA GLU A 35 -4.66 -8.36 -0.16
C GLU A 35 -5.71 -7.31 0.21
N ALA A 36 -5.27 -6.15 0.68
CA ALA A 36 -6.15 -5.10 1.16
C ALA A 36 -6.81 -4.30 0.05
N SER A 37 -6.08 -3.98 -1.03
CA SER A 37 -6.48 -3.05 -2.10
C SER A 37 -6.55 -3.73 -3.46
N LYS A 38 -7.74 -3.66 -4.10
CA LYS A 38 -7.93 -4.16 -5.47
C LYS A 38 -7.22 -3.29 -6.50
N MET A 39 -7.15 -1.98 -6.24
CA MET A 39 -6.48 -1.02 -7.11
C MET A 39 -4.98 -1.32 -7.18
N LEU A 40 -4.33 -1.48 -6.02
CA LEU A 40 -2.90 -1.83 -5.97
C LEU A 40 -2.61 -3.19 -6.61
N LYS A 41 -3.54 -4.15 -6.47
CA LYS A 41 -3.44 -5.44 -7.16
C LYS A 41 -3.41 -5.30 -8.68
N GLY A 42 -4.15 -4.35 -9.25
CA GLY A 42 -4.10 -4.06 -10.68
C GLY A 42 -2.84 -3.31 -11.11
N MET A 43 -2.35 -2.39 -10.28
CA MET A 43 -1.16 -1.57 -10.59
C MET A 43 0.16 -2.33 -10.45
N LEU A 44 0.26 -3.23 -9.48
CA LEU A 44 1.48 -3.98 -9.14
C LEU A 44 1.46 -5.42 -9.67
N ASP A 45 0.56 -5.72 -10.60
CA ASP A 45 0.54 -7.01 -11.28
C ASP A 45 1.80 -7.15 -12.16
N LYS A 46 2.61 -8.18 -11.91
CA LYS A 46 3.88 -8.40 -12.64
C LYS A 46 3.65 -8.65 -14.14
N GLU A 47 2.46 -9.08 -14.54
CA GLU A 47 2.10 -9.26 -15.96
C GLU A 47 1.68 -7.94 -16.63
N SER A 48 1.54 -6.87 -15.84
CA SER A 48 1.14 -5.57 -16.34
C SER A 48 2.26 -4.87 -17.11
N PRO A 49 1.97 -4.21 -18.24
CA PRO A 49 2.95 -3.41 -18.97
C PRO A 49 3.22 -2.04 -18.30
N PHE A 50 2.56 -1.74 -17.17
CA PHE A 50 2.73 -0.47 -16.45
C PHE A 50 4.08 -0.40 -15.73
N ILE A 51 4.67 0.81 -15.70
CA ILE A 51 6.00 1.06 -15.13
C ILE A 51 5.98 0.78 -13.62
N GLU A 52 4.85 1.04 -12.96
CA GLU A 52 4.62 0.81 -11.55
C GLU A 52 4.84 -0.66 -11.15
N ALA A 53 4.44 -1.59 -12.02
CA ALA A 53 4.66 -3.02 -11.81
C ALA A 53 6.14 -3.41 -11.96
N GLN A 54 6.87 -2.72 -12.85
CA GLN A 54 8.30 -2.96 -13.12
C GLN A 54 9.20 -2.36 -12.04
N GLU A 55 8.89 -1.14 -11.58
CA GLU A 55 9.62 -0.44 -10.52
C GLU A 55 9.17 -0.84 -9.13
N ASN A 56 8.10 -1.63 -9.02
CA ASN A 56 7.51 -2.06 -7.76
C ASN A 56 7.17 -0.89 -6.82
N ARG A 57 6.79 0.23 -7.44
CA ARG A 57 6.58 1.54 -6.83
C ARG A 57 5.35 2.18 -7.43
N VAL A 58 4.47 2.70 -6.59
CA VAL A 58 3.24 3.37 -7.03
C VAL A 58 3.23 4.80 -6.51
N ARG A 59 2.99 5.76 -7.40
CA ARG A 59 2.84 7.17 -7.03
C ARG A 59 1.38 7.58 -7.02
N ILE A 60 0.93 8.12 -5.90
CA ILE A 60 -0.45 8.53 -5.66
C ILE A 60 -0.52 10.06 -5.60
N THR A 61 -1.08 10.67 -6.64
CA THR A 61 -1.12 12.14 -6.78
C THR A 61 -2.28 12.80 -6.07
N ASP A 62 -3.29 12.03 -5.69
CA ASP A 62 -4.57 12.56 -5.20
C ASP A 62 -4.59 12.76 -3.67
N PHE A 63 -3.65 12.15 -2.94
CA PHE A 63 -3.65 12.14 -1.47
C PHE A 63 -2.31 12.54 -0.88
N THR A 64 -2.36 13.24 0.26
CA THR A 64 -1.20 13.65 1.05
C THR A 64 -0.61 12.50 1.84
N GLY A 65 0.61 12.69 2.35
CA GLY A 65 1.31 11.71 3.16
C GLY A 65 0.49 11.25 4.35
N SER A 66 -0.16 12.17 5.07
CA SER A 66 -1.00 11.83 6.23
C SER A 66 -2.15 10.86 5.92
N VAL A 67 -2.72 10.94 4.71
CA VAL A 67 -3.78 10.02 4.28
C VAL A 67 -3.18 8.68 3.85
N ILE A 68 -2.10 8.70 3.08
CA ILE A 68 -1.40 7.48 2.64
C ILE A 68 -0.87 6.69 3.85
N GLU A 69 -0.33 7.35 4.87
CA GLU A 69 0.11 6.73 6.12
C GLU A 69 -1.02 5.91 6.76
N GLN A 70 -2.22 6.50 6.88
CA GLN A 70 -3.38 5.83 7.46
C GLN A 70 -3.85 4.64 6.60
N ILE A 71 -3.79 4.76 5.28
CA ILE A 71 -4.08 3.64 4.37
C ILE A 71 -3.05 2.51 4.53
N CYS A 72 -1.75 2.83 4.65
CA CYS A 72 -0.70 1.84 4.89
C CYS A 72 -0.89 1.13 6.24
N LEU A 73 -1.26 1.86 7.29
CA LEU A 73 -1.61 1.28 8.59
C LEU A 73 -2.82 0.34 8.47
N TYR A 74 -3.83 0.71 7.68
CA TYR A 74 -4.99 -0.14 7.42
C TYR A 74 -4.60 -1.46 6.74
N PHE A 75 -3.64 -1.46 5.81
CA PHE A 75 -3.18 -2.71 5.17
C PHE A 75 -2.63 -3.71 6.19
N TYR A 76 -1.79 -3.22 7.11
CA TYR A 76 -1.27 -4.06 8.18
C TYR A 76 -2.38 -4.49 9.14
N TYR A 77 -3.26 -3.58 9.55
CA TYR A 77 -4.38 -3.85 10.45
C TYR A 77 -5.31 -4.94 9.87
N LYS A 78 -5.71 -4.82 8.60
CA LYS A 78 -6.58 -5.77 7.90
C LYS A 78 -5.97 -7.15 7.85
N HIS A 79 -4.67 -7.25 7.57
CA HIS A 79 -3.96 -8.52 7.58
C HIS A 79 -3.85 -9.10 9.00
N LYS A 80 -3.43 -8.28 9.98
CA LYS A 80 -3.22 -8.70 11.37
C LYS A 80 -4.47 -9.28 12.03
N TYR A 81 -5.64 -8.70 11.76
CA TYR A 81 -6.91 -9.12 12.37
C TYR A 81 -7.76 -9.99 11.46
N LYS A 82 -7.19 -10.50 10.36
CA LYS A 82 -7.91 -11.38 9.45
C LYS A 82 -8.28 -12.70 10.14
N GLY A 83 -9.58 -12.98 10.19
CA GLY A 83 -10.11 -14.21 10.79
C GLY A 83 -10.22 -14.16 12.31
N GLU A 84 -9.88 -13.04 12.94
CA GLU A 84 -10.07 -12.83 14.37
C GLU A 84 -11.54 -12.60 14.70
N THR A 85 -11.98 -13.10 15.86
CA THR A 85 -13.36 -12.92 16.33
C THR A 85 -13.56 -11.57 17.03
N VAL A 86 -12.48 -11.04 17.62
CA VAL A 86 -12.48 -9.75 18.33
C VAL A 86 -11.48 -8.84 17.63
N VAL A 87 -11.99 -7.87 16.89
CA VAL A 87 -11.18 -6.93 16.12
C VAL A 87 -11.21 -5.57 16.86
N PRO A 88 -10.05 -5.04 17.29
CA PRO A 88 -10.00 -3.74 17.96
C PRO A 88 -10.28 -2.61 16.97
N THR A 89 -10.84 -1.50 17.43
CA THR A 89 -11.10 -0.35 16.55
C THR A 89 -9.79 0.32 16.11
N MET A 90 -9.63 0.51 14.81
CA MET A 90 -8.58 1.37 14.26
C MET A 90 -8.93 2.84 14.51
N GLU A 91 -8.06 3.56 15.20
CA GLU A 91 -8.23 5.00 15.43
C GLU A 91 -7.83 5.77 14.18
N ILE A 92 -8.76 6.57 13.65
CA ILE A 92 -8.52 7.47 12.52
C ILE A 92 -8.69 8.90 13.05
N PRO A 93 -7.70 9.79 12.85
CA PRO A 93 -7.82 11.19 13.24
C PRO A 93 -9.04 11.85 12.58
N VAL A 94 -9.79 12.63 13.36
CA VAL A 94 -11.05 13.24 12.90
C VAL A 94 -10.87 14.13 11.69
N ASP A 95 -9.73 14.83 11.60
CA ASP A 95 -9.39 15.73 10.49
C ASP A 95 -9.10 14.98 9.18
N LEU A 96 -8.89 13.65 9.25
CA LEU A 96 -8.63 12.79 8.09
C LEU A 96 -9.86 11.96 7.68
N LEU A 97 -10.94 11.91 8.46
CA LEU A 97 -12.05 10.99 8.24
C LEU A 97 -12.67 11.09 6.83
N LEU A 98 -12.95 12.30 6.35
CA LEU A 98 -13.55 12.50 5.03
C LEU A 98 -12.57 12.12 3.91
N GLN A 99 -11.29 12.46 4.07
CA GLN A 99 -10.26 12.10 3.10
C GLN A 99 -10.04 10.58 3.06
N MET A 100 -10.08 9.92 4.22
CA MET A 100 -10.00 8.46 4.34
C MET A 100 -11.19 7.76 3.68
N LEU A 101 -12.39 8.33 3.75
CA LEU A 101 -13.56 7.78 3.04
C LEU A 101 -13.33 7.80 1.52
N ILE A 102 -12.84 8.91 0.99
CA ILE A 102 -12.55 9.06 -0.45
C ILE A 102 -11.38 8.13 -0.86
N ALA A 103 -10.34 8.07 -0.02
CA ALA A 103 -9.20 7.18 -0.25
C ALA A 103 -9.61 5.70 -0.25
N SER A 104 -10.49 5.26 0.66
CA SER A 104 -10.98 3.87 0.69
C SER A 104 -11.69 3.49 -0.61
N ASP A 105 -12.48 4.38 -1.20
CA ASP A 105 -13.09 4.15 -2.51
C ASP A 105 -12.04 4.07 -3.62
N TYR A 106 -11.10 5.02 -3.65
CA TYR A 106 -10.00 5.05 -4.62
C TYR A 106 -9.11 3.79 -4.57
N PHE A 107 -8.69 3.36 -3.38
CA PHE A 107 -7.90 2.14 -3.18
C PHE A 107 -8.77 0.87 -3.27
N ALA A 108 -10.09 1.00 -3.37
CA ALA A 108 -11.07 -0.08 -3.39
C ALA A 108 -10.83 -1.10 -2.26
N CYS A 109 -10.71 -0.61 -1.01
CA CYS A 109 -10.22 -1.37 0.15
C CYS A 109 -11.07 -1.22 1.42
#